data_AF-A0A3D1QW17-F1
#
_entry.id   AF-A0A3D1QW17-F1
#
_cell.length_a   1.000
_cell.length_b   1.000
_cell.length_c   1.000
_cell.angle_alpha   90.00
_cell.angle_beta   90.00
_cell.angle_gamma   90.00
#
_symmetry.space_group_name_H-M   'P 1'
#
loop_
_entity.id
_entity.type
_entity.pdbx_description
1 polymer ?
#
loop_
_entity_poly.entity_id
_entity_poly.type
_entity_poly.pdbx_seq_one_letter_code
_entity_poly.pdbx_strand_id
1 'polypeptide(L)'
;MRSRTWWLPIDSPTSEGSSAPCNEGSVGVLQPPSCLETPSWLLPIALPPRLPASSLFKRLASARGFEFPRASGVRSARAARRPGKSVRPHTDGPAERTARRLQPRPLYACLVKCSLPRARGPAPRAGPRESAPRMYAELTCRTNYTFLTGASHPEELVERARALGLCALAITDRDGLYGIVKAHLAAKEHGLKLLVGTELTLADAPPLTLIARDLEGYRNLCRLITRGRTARPKGESLLPLSALEGHADGLFALLRQPHRATATRLRELFDARLYLGLLRTLSAGDERRVQEQLRLSRELGVAPVAINDVHTHDRERQPLQDVLVCIREKTTLDQAGRRLFGNGERTLKSPREMAELFADLPEALDNTLAIAEACTFSLDQIAYQFPEEDIPAGHTPISWLRELT
;
A
#
# COMPACT_ATOMS: atom_id res chain seq x y z
N MET A 1 -29.58 -6.53 -52.35
CA MET A 1 -30.02 -7.87 -52.79
C MET A 1 -29.21 -8.91 -52.03
N ARG A 2 -29.91 -9.70 -51.19
CA ARG A 2 -29.50 -10.93 -50.50
C ARG A 2 -28.30 -10.86 -49.51
N SER A 3 -28.64 -10.57 -48.26
CA SER A 3 -27.97 -11.14 -47.09
C SER A 3 -28.21 -12.67 -47.08
N ARG A 4 -27.17 -13.47 -46.85
CA ARG A 4 -27.28 -14.90 -46.57
C ARG A 4 -26.61 -15.20 -45.25
N THR A 5 -27.45 -15.35 -44.24
CA THR A 5 -27.20 -16.08 -43.00
C THR A 5 -26.96 -17.54 -43.34
N TRP A 6 -25.91 -18.15 -42.81
CA TRP A 6 -25.69 -19.59 -42.87
C TRP A 6 -25.75 -20.16 -41.45
N TRP A 7 -26.76 -20.98 -41.21
CA TRP A 7 -26.76 -22.04 -40.21
C TRP A 7 -26.87 -23.35 -40.98
N LEU A 8 -26.03 -24.34 -40.65
CA LEU A 8 -26.33 -25.75 -40.94
C LEU A 8 -25.90 -26.63 -39.74
N PRO A 9 -26.60 -27.77 -39.53
CA PRO A 9 -26.65 -28.55 -38.30
C PRO A 9 -25.74 -29.79 -38.35
N ILE A 10 -25.55 -30.50 -37.24
CA ILE A 10 -25.23 -31.94 -37.22
C ILE A 10 -25.88 -32.59 -35.99
N ASP A 11 -26.34 -33.82 -36.25
CA ASP A 11 -27.26 -34.68 -35.51
C ASP A 11 -26.80 -35.21 -34.15
N SER A 12 -27.79 -35.55 -33.34
CA SER A 12 -27.72 -36.46 -32.20
C SER A 12 -28.20 -37.88 -32.59
N PRO A 13 -27.83 -38.91 -31.81
CA PRO A 13 -28.70 -40.06 -31.62
C PRO A 13 -29.12 -40.26 -30.16
N THR A 14 -30.41 -40.56 -30.03
CA THR A 14 -31.22 -41.31 -29.03
C THR A 14 -30.45 -42.12 -27.97
N SER A 15 -30.89 -42.28 -26.71
CA SER A 15 -32.19 -42.87 -26.31
C SER A 15 -32.50 -42.74 -24.80
N GLU A 16 -33.82 -42.74 -24.47
CA GLU A 16 -34.49 -43.20 -23.23
C GLU A 16 -34.26 -42.43 -21.91
N GLY A 17 -35.25 -42.01 -21.11
CA GLY A 17 -36.70 -42.17 -21.12
C GLY A 17 -37.30 -41.55 -19.83
N SER A 18 -38.64 -41.51 -19.78
CA SER A 18 -39.51 -41.33 -18.59
C SER A 18 -40.32 -40.02 -18.47
N SER A 19 -41.63 -40.21 -18.73
CA SER A 19 -42.82 -39.77 -17.98
C SER A 19 -43.27 -38.30 -17.97
N ALA A 20 -44.47 -38.13 -18.54
CA ALA A 20 -45.44 -37.01 -18.61
C ALA A 20 -45.98 -36.52 -17.23
N PRO A 21 -46.93 -35.54 -17.11
CA PRO A 21 -47.76 -34.93 -18.16
C PRO A 21 -48.02 -33.41 -18.11
N CYS A 22 -48.73 -33.02 -19.18
CA CYS A 22 -49.37 -31.77 -19.59
C CYS A 22 -49.94 -30.85 -18.51
N ASN A 23 -49.88 -29.54 -18.80
CA ASN A 23 -51.02 -28.66 -18.57
C ASN A 23 -51.17 -27.64 -19.72
N GLU A 24 -52.40 -27.46 -20.17
CA GLU A 24 -52.84 -26.66 -21.31
C GLU A 24 -53.05 -25.17 -20.97
N GLY A 25 -53.00 -24.33 -22.02
CA GLY A 25 -53.62 -22.99 -22.07
C GLY A 25 -52.73 -21.86 -21.55
N SER A 26 -52.42 -20.80 -22.28
CA SER A 26 -53.29 -20.06 -23.19
C SER A 26 -52.48 -19.06 -24.04
N VAL A 27 -53.08 -18.73 -25.17
CA VAL A 27 -52.58 -18.01 -26.34
C VAL A 27 -52.44 -16.51 -26.07
N GLY A 28 -51.34 -15.89 -26.53
CA GLY A 28 -51.15 -14.44 -26.53
C GLY A 28 -50.29 -13.99 -27.71
N VAL A 29 -50.96 -13.55 -28.76
CA VAL A 29 -50.41 -13.09 -30.05
C VAL A 29 -49.59 -11.80 -29.87
N LEU A 30 -48.39 -11.78 -30.47
CA LEU A 30 -47.55 -10.61 -30.67
C LEU A 30 -48.16 -9.68 -31.73
N GLN A 31 -48.38 -8.41 -31.37
CA GLN A 31 -48.49 -7.29 -32.31
C GLN A 31 -47.57 -6.14 -31.84
N PRO A 32 -46.88 -5.44 -32.77
CA PRO A 32 -45.99 -4.33 -32.44
C PRO A 32 -46.77 -3.00 -32.40
N PRO A 33 -46.40 -2.03 -31.55
CA PRO A 33 -46.88 -0.67 -31.73
C PRO A 33 -45.92 0.15 -32.60
N SER A 34 -46.57 0.91 -33.45
CA SER A 34 -46.11 1.89 -34.42
C SER A 34 -45.62 3.21 -33.80
N CYS A 35 -44.66 3.82 -34.49
CA CYS A 35 -44.57 5.24 -34.87
C CYS A 35 -44.59 6.36 -33.81
N LEU A 36 -43.55 7.21 -33.97
CA LEU A 36 -43.51 8.68 -33.84
C LEU A 36 -43.54 9.25 -32.41
N GLU A 37 -42.37 9.65 -31.93
CA GLU A 37 -42.18 10.91 -31.21
C GLU A 37 -40.68 11.28 -31.17
N THR A 38 -40.32 12.37 -31.86
CA THR A 38 -39.03 13.05 -31.72
C THR A 38 -39.16 14.16 -30.68
N PRO A 39 -38.14 14.37 -29.83
CA PRO A 39 -37.81 15.73 -29.41
C PRO A 39 -36.34 16.10 -29.63
N SER A 40 -36.23 17.33 -30.15
CA SER A 40 -35.09 18.21 -30.36
C SER A 40 -34.03 18.28 -29.25
N TRP A 41 -32.77 17.99 -29.62
CA TRP A 41 -31.56 18.64 -29.09
C TRP A 41 -30.34 18.29 -29.95
N LEU A 42 -30.27 18.83 -31.17
CA LEU A 42 -29.03 18.88 -31.95
C LEU A 42 -28.59 20.35 -32.03
N LEU A 43 -27.67 20.74 -31.14
CA LEU A 43 -26.80 21.90 -31.35
C LEU A 43 -25.42 21.37 -31.79
N PRO A 44 -24.85 21.89 -32.89
CA PRO A 44 -23.52 21.48 -33.33
C PRO A 44 -22.46 22.14 -32.43
N ILE A 45 -21.69 21.33 -31.70
CA ILE A 45 -20.47 21.81 -31.06
C ILE A 45 -19.39 21.91 -32.15
N ALA A 46 -19.05 23.15 -32.52
CA ALA A 46 -17.92 23.48 -33.37
C ALA A 46 -16.61 23.08 -32.67
N LEU A 47 -15.79 22.30 -33.38
CA LEU A 47 -14.42 21.98 -33.00
C LEU A 47 -13.55 23.26 -33.05
N PRO A 48 -12.81 23.65 -32.00
CA PRO A 48 -11.84 24.73 -32.13
C PRO A 48 -10.61 24.28 -32.94
N PRO A 49 -9.96 25.18 -33.70
CA PRO A 49 -8.82 24.83 -34.53
C PRO A 49 -7.57 24.56 -33.69
N ARG A 50 -6.74 23.64 -34.17
CA ARG A 50 -5.40 23.33 -33.67
C ARG A 50 -4.52 24.59 -33.73
N LEU A 51 -3.88 24.96 -32.62
CA LEU A 51 -2.74 25.89 -32.60
C LEU A 51 -1.45 25.12 -32.28
N PRO A 52 -0.33 25.45 -32.93
CA PRO A 52 0.91 24.69 -32.85
C PRO A 52 1.71 25.00 -31.58
N ALA A 53 2.53 24.02 -31.18
CA ALA A 53 3.48 24.13 -30.10
C ALA A 53 4.59 25.15 -30.42
N SER A 54 4.62 26.27 -29.70
CA SER A 54 5.82 26.96 -29.22
C SER A 54 5.41 28.29 -28.58
N SER A 55 6.12 28.67 -27.51
CA SER A 55 6.01 29.95 -26.76
C SER A 55 4.86 30.09 -25.75
N LEU A 56 5.12 29.74 -24.49
CA LEU A 56 4.57 30.44 -23.31
C LEU A 56 5.34 30.08 -22.02
N PHE A 57 6.67 30.21 -22.09
CA PHE A 57 7.50 30.49 -20.92
C PHE A 57 7.51 32.01 -20.72
N LYS A 58 7.23 32.47 -19.49
CA LYS A 58 7.08 33.87 -19.02
C LYS A 58 5.70 34.51 -19.21
N ARG A 59 4.83 34.32 -18.22
CA ARG A 59 4.02 35.38 -17.56
C ARG A 59 3.16 34.75 -16.47
N LEU A 60 3.59 34.90 -15.21
CA LEU A 60 2.77 35.17 -14.03
C LEU A 60 3.66 35.18 -12.78
N ALA A 61 4.56 36.17 -12.74
CA ALA A 61 5.10 36.72 -11.51
C ALA A 61 4.51 38.13 -11.40
N SER A 62 3.42 38.29 -10.64
CA SER A 62 2.85 39.54 -10.13
C SER A 62 1.34 39.40 -9.91
N ALA A 63 0.95 38.87 -8.75
CA ALA A 63 -0.33 39.21 -8.12
C ALA A 63 -0.16 39.02 -6.62
N ARG A 64 0.33 40.07 -5.96
CA ARG A 64 0.24 40.25 -4.52
C ARG A 64 -1.20 40.60 -4.16
N GLY A 65 -1.71 40.04 -3.08
CA GLY A 65 -2.84 40.61 -2.34
C GLY A 65 -3.88 39.60 -1.89
N PHE A 66 -3.55 38.74 -0.93
CA PHE A 66 -4.56 38.19 -0.03
C PHE A 66 -3.93 38.02 1.37
N GLU A 67 -4.29 38.93 2.27
CA GLU A 67 -3.88 38.93 3.68
C GLU A 67 -4.76 37.95 4.48
N PHE A 68 -4.14 37.08 5.28
CA PHE A 68 -4.82 36.30 6.32
C PHE A 68 -4.95 37.15 7.60
N PRO A 69 -6.13 37.19 8.26
CA PRO A 69 -6.25 37.86 9.54
C PRO A 69 -5.51 37.08 10.63
N ARG A 70 -4.62 37.79 11.34
CA ARG A 70 -3.95 37.32 12.56
C ARG A 70 -5.00 37.15 13.67
N ALA A 71 -5.24 35.92 14.10
CA ALA A 71 -5.97 35.66 15.34
C ALA A 71 -5.03 35.86 16.54
N SER A 72 -5.22 36.98 17.22
CA SER A 72 -4.61 37.34 18.50
C SER A 72 -5.20 36.50 19.65
N GLY A 73 -4.31 35.87 20.42
CA GLY A 73 -4.37 35.78 21.88
C GLY A 73 -5.59 35.14 22.53
N VAL A 74 -5.52 33.84 22.80
CA VAL A 74 -6.24 33.24 23.94
C VAL A 74 -5.22 32.92 25.03
N ARG A 75 -5.33 33.68 26.12
CA ARG A 75 -4.52 33.57 27.33
C ARG A 75 -4.83 32.25 28.05
N SER A 76 -3.76 31.59 28.49
CA SER A 76 -3.78 30.50 29.46
C SER A 76 -4.44 30.93 30.78
N ALA A 77 -5.53 30.28 31.17
CA ALA A 77 -6.04 30.38 32.53
C ALA A 77 -5.44 29.24 33.37
N ARG A 78 -4.40 29.56 34.14
CA ARG A 78 -3.95 28.76 35.29
C ARG A 78 -5.02 28.86 36.38
N ALA A 79 -5.66 27.75 36.72
CA ALA A 79 -6.46 27.62 37.93
C ALA A 79 -5.62 26.93 39.02
N ALA A 80 -5.03 27.74 39.90
CA ALA A 80 -4.52 27.30 41.19
C ALA A 80 -5.63 27.46 42.24
N ARG A 81 -6.05 26.38 42.90
CA ARG A 81 -6.81 26.43 44.16
C ARG A 81 -6.27 25.42 45.17
N ARG A 82 -5.60 26.01 46.17
CA ARG A 82 -5.33 25.68 47.59
C ARG A 82 -5.66 24.27 48.14
N PRO A 83 -4.78 23.70 49.01
CA PRO A 83 -5.10 22.59 49.88
C PRO A 83 -5.67 23.08 51.23
N GLY A 84 -6.67 22.35 51.76
CA GLY A 84 -7.23 22.52 53.10
C GLY A 84 -6.71 21.45 54.07
N LYS A 85 -6.35 21.90 55.29
CA LYS A 85 -5.76 21.16 56.42
C LYS A 85 -6.76 20.17 57.05
N SER A 86 -6.32 19.03 57.61
CA SER A 86 -6.08 18.74 59.05
C SER A 86 -6.49 17.25 59.25
N VAL A 87 -5.95 16.37 60.11
CA VAL A 87 -5.57 16.39 61.54
C VAL A 87 -4.66 15.15 61.77
N ARG A 88 -3.67 15.25 62.67
CA ARG A 88 -3.01 14.10 63.34
C ARG A 88 -3.56 13.97 64.77
N PRO A 89 -3.39 12.80 65.41
CA PRO A 89 -2.71 12.87 66.70
C PRO A 89 -1.53 11.90 66.85
N HIS A 90 -0.67 12.33 67.77
CA HIS A 90 0.57 11.74 68.30
C HIS A 90 0.33 10.50 69.17
N THR A 91 1.34 9.63 69.27
CA THR A 91 1.80 9.02 70.53
C THR A 91 3.31 8.78 70.49
N ASP A 92 3.92 8.77 71.68
CA ASP A 92 5.33 9.04 72.01
C ASP A 92 6.33 7.85 71.88
N GLY A 93 7.64 8.16 72.00
CA GLY A 93 8.82 7.28 71.81
C GLY A 93 9.14 6.28 72.96
N PRO A 94 10.41 5.91 73.29
CA PRO A 94 11.71 6.51 72.92
C PRO A 94 12.91 5.56 72.56
N ALA A 95 13.99 6.20 72.09
CA ALA A 95 15.45 5.99 72.28
C ALA A 95 16.14 4.60 72.17
N GLU A 96 17.24 4.53 71.41
CA GLU A 96 18.57 4.24 71.98
C GLU A 96 19.76 4.61 71.08
N ARG A 97 20.85 5.02 71.74
CA ARG A 97 22.14 5.49 71.21
C ARG A 97 23.09 4.30 71.05
N THR A 98 24.07 4.41 70.16
CA THR A 98 25.48 4.18 70.56
C THR A 98 26.47 4.74 69.54
N ALA A 99 27.38 5.56 70.05
CA ALA A 99 28.55 6.08 69.37
C ALA A 99 29.77 5.22 69.77
N ARG A 100 30.72 5.01 68.86
CA ARG A 100 32.12 4.76 69.24
C ARG A 100 33.09 5.50 68.31
N ARG A 101 33.82 6.43 68.94
CA ARG A 101 35.14 6.93 68.51
C ARG A 101 36.14 5.77 68.49
N LEU A 102 37.19 5.90 67.68
CA LEU A 102 38.57 5.69 68.11
C LEU A 102 39.54 6.37 67.12
N GLN A 103 40.60 6.91 67.69
CA GLN A 103 41.62 7.82 67.11
C GLN A 103 42.97 7.05 66.92
N PRO A 104 44.06 7.69 66.43
CA PRO A 104 45.02 7.13 65.45
C PRO A 104 46.41 6.71 66.00
N ARG A 105 47.28 6.14 65.13
CA ARG A 105 48.78 6.28 64.99
C ARG A 105 49.46 4.98 64.44
N PRO A 106 50.76 4.95 64.07
CA PRO A 106 51.48 5.73 63.04
C PRO A 106 52.34 4.82 62.10
N LEU A 107 53.09 5.48 61.20
CA LEU A 107 53.95 4.99 60.12
C LEU A 107 55.13 4.09 60.56
N TYR A 108 55.52 3.12 59.71
CA TYR A 108 56.92 2.87 59.30
C TYR A 108 56.98 2.22 57.90
N ALA A 109 58.09 2.49 57.22
CA ALA A 109 58.30 2.44 55.78
C ALA A 109 58.51 1.04 55.17
N CYS A 110 58.18 0.90 53.88
CA CYS A 110 58.98 0.07 52.98
C CYS A 110 58.97 0.65 51.56
N LEU A 111 60.15 1.06 51.12
CA LEU A 111 60.46 1.58 49.79
C LEU A 111 60.51 0.43 48.79
N VAL A 112 59.60 0.41 47.82
CA VAL A 112 59.82 -0.28 46.54
C VAL A 112 59.41 0.68 45.42
N LYS A 113 60.41 1.09 44.63
CA LYS A 113 60.25 1.84 43.39
C LYS A 113 59.53 0.93 42.37
N CYS A 114 58.23 1.13 42.21
CA CYS A 114 57.52 0.73 40.99
C CYS A 114 57.02 2.01 40.32
N SER A 115 57.64 2.36 39.19
CA SER A 115 57.19 3.41 38.29
C SER A 115 55.80 3.06 37.74
N LEU A 116 54.75 3.66 38.31
CA LEU A 116 53.39 3.55 37.82
C LEU A 116 53.30 4.18 36.41
N PRO A 117 52.68 3.50 35.42
CA PRO A 117 52.38 4.12 34.15
C PRO A 117 51.36 5.24 34.39
N ARG A 118 51.66 6.42 33.84
CA ARG A 118 50.80 7.61 33.84
C ARG A 118 49.38 7.18 33.44
N ALA A 119 48.40 7.39 34.33
CA ALA A 119 47.01 7.09 34.06
C ALA A 119 46.60 7.80 32.76
N ARG A 120 46.31 7.02 31.71
CA ARG A 120 45.63 7.54 30.52
C ARG A 120 44.26 8.02 31.00
N GLY A 121 43.97 9.30 30.79
CA GLY A 121 42.63 9.84 31.03
C GLY A 121 41.58 9.01 30.31
N PRO A 122 40.31 9.05 30.75
CA PRO A 122 39.24 8.29 30.12
C PRO A 122 39.23 8.62 28.62
N ALA A 123 39.28 7.58 27.78
CA ALA A 123 39.18 7.73 26.34
C ALA A 123 37.94 8.57 26.01
N PRO A 124 38.01 9.48 25.03
CA PRO A 124 36.85 10.25 24.62
C PRO A 124 35.73 9.26 24.27
N ARG A 125 34.56 9.44 24.89
CA ARG A 125 33.38 8.64 24.59
C ARG A 125 33.18 8.69 23.08
N ALA A 126 33.33 7.55 22.41
CA ALA A 126 32.96 7.44 21.02
C ALA A 126 31.52 7.95 20.90
N GLY A 127 31.31 8.99 20.09
CA GLY A 127 29.97 9.39 19.68
C GLY A 127 29.23 8.20 19.07
N PRO A 128 27.91 8.30 18.83
CA PRO A 128 27.18 7.24 18.13
C PRO A 128 27.96 6.93 16.86
N ARG A 129 28.46 5.69 16.72
CA ARG A 129 28.99 5.25 15.43
C ARG A 129 27.84 5.44 14.47
N GLU A 130 28.00 6.33 13.51
CA GLU A 130 27.04 6.55 12.44
C GLU A 130 26.95 5.22 11.69
N SER A 131 26.00 4.38 12.12
CA SER A 131 25.68 3.14 11.46
C SER A 131 25.33 3.50 10.03
N ALA A 132 25.89 2.78 9.05
CA ALA A 132 25.54 2.97 7.65
C ALA A 132 24.01 3.13 7.52
N PRO A 133 23.54 4.10 6.71
CA PRO A 133 22.11 4.37 6.60
C PRO A 133 21.38 3.07 6.27
N ARG A 134 20.53 2.60 7.17
CA ARG A 134 19.69 1.42 6.94
C ARG A 134 18.89 1.68 5.67
N MET A 135 18.96 0.77 4.71
CA MET A 135 18.17 0.84 3.49
C MET A 135 16.73 0.43 3.80
N TYR A 136 15.78 0.92 2.99
CA TYR A 136 14.36 0.57 3.13
C TYR A 136 13.70 0.52 1.76
N ALA A 137 12.85 -0.49 1.56
CA ALA A 137 11.95 -0.60 0.43
C ALA A 137 10.50 -0.48 0.93
N GLU A 138 9.71 0.43 0.34
CA GLU A 138 8.28 0.48 0.65
C GLU A 138 7.55 -0.55 -0.20
N LEU A 139 6.81 -1.46 0.45
CA LEU A 139 6.13 -2.57 -0.21
C LEU A 139 4.62 -2.34 -0.39
N THR A 140 4.07 -1.28 0.20
CA THR A 140 2.63 -0.99 0.17
C THR A 140 2.38 0.47 -0.16
N CYS A 141 2.05 0.75 -1.41
CA CYS A 141 1.81 2.12 -1.87
C CYS A 141 0.62 2.19 -2.82
N ARG A 142 -0.36 3.02 -2.49
CA ARG A 142 -1.52 3.29 -3.34
C ARG A 142 -1.33 4.60 -4.09
N THR A 143 -1.59 4.55 -5.39
CA THR A 143 -1.63 5.74 -6.24
C THR A 143 -3.07 6.25 -6.34
N ASN A 144 -3.25 7.41 -6.96
CA ASN A 144 -4.56 7.98 -7.27
C ASN A 144 -5.41 7.11 -8.21
N TYR A 145 -4.83 6.08 -8.82
CA TYR A 145 -5.59 5.09 -9.56
C TYR A 145 -6.39 4.14 -8.68
N THR A 146 -6.00 3.99 -7.41
CA THR A 146 -6.94 3.52 -6.39
C THR A 146 -7.92 4.65 -6.09
N PHE A 147 -9.00 4.68 -6.89
CA PHE A 147 -9.89 5.83 -7.00
C PHE A 147 -10.42 6.30 -5.64
N LEU A 148 -10.35 7.62 -5.42
CA LEU A 148 -10.76 8.30 -4.18
C LEU A 148 -10.16 7.69 -2.90
N THR A 149 -9.01 7.03 -3.01
CA THR A 149 -8.32 6.41 -1.88
C THR A 149 -6.86 6.80 -1.84
N GLY A 150 -6.11 6.66 -2.94
CA GLY A 150 -4.77 7.25 -3.02
C GLY A 150 -4.85 8.72 -3.43
N ALA A 151 -4.02 9.58 -2.83
CA ALA A 151 -4.01 11.02 -3.10
C ALA A 151 -2.75 11.51 -3.84
N SER A 152 -1.92 10.58 -4.33
CA SER A 152 -0.68 10.92 -5.04
C SER A 152 -0.59 10.22 -6.37
N HIS A 153 -0.04 10.92 -7.34
CA HIS A 153 0.23 10.36 -8.65
C HIS A 153 1.40 9.36 -8.57
N PRO A 154 1.42 8.33 -9.43
CA PRO A 154 2.55 7.39 -9.48
C PRO A 154 3.91 8.09 -9.63
N GLU A 155 3.97 9.13 -10.47
CA GLU A 155 5.17 9.91 -10.75
C GLU A 155 5.69 10.63 -9.49
N GLU A 156 4.80 11.28 -8.74
CA GLU A 156 5.14 11.98 -7.48
C GLU A 156 5.65 11.02 -6.40
N LEU A 157 5.07 9.82 -6.34
CA LEU A 157 5.50 8.78 -5.41
C LEU A 157 6.91 8.28 -5.74
N VAL A 158 7.21 8.06 -7.01
CA VAL A 158 8.54 7.64 -7.46
C VAL A 158 9.59 8.73 -7.21
N GLU A 159 9.31 9.97 -7.61
CA GLU A 159 10.20 11.12 -7.40
C GLU A 159 10.52 11.28 -5.91
N ARG A 160 9.48 11.25 -5.07
CA ARG A 160 9.63 11.38 -3.63
C ARG A 160 10.37 10.21 -3.01
N ALA A 161 10.09 8.98 -3.44
CA ALA A 161 10.79 7.80 -2.95
C ALA A 161 12.30 7.89 -3.26
N ARG A 162 12.65 8.34 -4.46
CA ARG A 162 14.05 8.57 -4.84
C ARG A 162 14.71 9.67 -4.01
N ALA A 163 13.99 10.77 -3.77
CA ALA A 163 14.48 11.90 -2.98
C ALA A 163 14.71 11.52 -1.49
N LEU A 164 13.88 10.63 -0.94
CA LEU A 164 14.01 10.11 0.42
C LEU A 164 15.11 9.03 0.54
N GLY A 165 15.62 8.51 -0.57
CA GLY A 165 16.67 7.48 -0.59
C GLY A 165 16.15 6.05 -0.39
N LEU A 166 14.91 5.75 -0.77
CA LEU A 166 14.42 4.37 -0.78
C LEU A 166 15.18 3.55 -1.83
N CYS A 167 15.43 2.27 -1.54
CA CYS A 167 16.09 1.38 -2.49
C CYS A 167 15.12 0.81 -3.53
N ALA A 168 13.85 0.64 -3.16
CA ALA A 168 12.78 0.20 -4.04
C ALA A 168 11.42 0.74 -3.57
N LEU A 169 10.47 0.80 -4.50
CA LEU A 169 9.08 1.17 -4.24
C LEU A 169 8.16 0.16 -4.93
N ALA A 170 7.26 -0.46 -4.17
CA ALA A 170 6.16 -1.23 -4.74
C ALA A 170 4.94 -0.33 -4.94
N ILE A 171 4.33 -0.39 -6.11
CA ILE A 171 3.00 0.16 -6.33
C ILE A 171 2.01 -0.98 -6.21
N THR A 172 1.04 -0.82 -5.31
CA THR A 172 0.05 -1.82 -4.92
C THR A 172 -1.33 -1.20 -4.91
N ASP A 173 -1.78 -0.75 -6.09
CA ASP A 173 -3.14 -0.25 -6.27
C ASP A 173 -4.17 -1.35 -6.00
N ARG A 174 -5.40 -0.95 -5.62
CA ARG A 174 -6.46 -1.91 -5.29
C ARG A 174 -7.04 -2.54 -6.55
N ASP A 175 -7.08 -3.87 -6.58
CA ASP A 175 -7.75 -4.69 -7.59
C ASP A 175 -7.37 -4.36 -9.04
N GLY A 176 -6.10 -4.04 -9.28
CA GLY A 176 -5.61 -3.62 -10.59
C GLY A 176 -4.17 -3.12 -10.61
N LEU A 177 -3.66 -2.87 -11.82
CA LEU A 177 -2.28 -2.43 -12.12
C LEU A 177 -2.25 -1.08 -12.86
N TYR A 178 -3.23 -0.23 -12.60
CA TYR A 178 -3.48 0.98 -13.40
C TYR A 178 -2.35 2.00 -13.34
N GLY A 179 -1.78 2.24 -12.14
CA GLY A 179 -0.70 3.20 -11.94
C GLY A 179 0.68 2.69 -12.38
N ILE A 180 0.80 1.39 -12.69
CA ILE A 180 2.10 0.72 -12.87
C ILE A 180 2.88 1.23 -14.08
N VAL A 181 2.23 1.47 -15.22
CA VAL A 181 2.92 1.95 -16.43
C VAL A 181 3.55 3.32 -16.20
N LYS A 182 2.81 4.23 -15.56
CA LYS A 182 3.31 5.58 -15.22
C LYS A 182 4.41 5.54 -14.18
N ALA A 183 4.23 4.72 -13.14
CA ALA A 183 5.28 4.50 -12.15
C ALA A 183 6.55 3.95 -12.80
N HIS A 184 6.44 3.04 -13.77
CA HIS A 184 7.58 2.43 -14.47
C HIS A 184 8.35 3.44 -15.30
N LEU A 185 7.66 4.30 -16.04
CA LEU A 185 8.31 5.36 -16.81
C LEU A 185 9.08 6.31 -15.89
N ALA A 186 8.46 6.78 -14.80
CA ALA A 186 9.12 7.63 -13.81
C ALA A 186 10.28 6.90 -13.10
N ALA A 187 10.12 5.61 -12.79
CA ALA A 187 11.14 4.84 -12.10
C ALA A 187 12.39 4.66 -12.96
N LYS A 188 12.22 4.48 -14.27
CA LYS A 188 13.33 4.47 -15.23
C LYS A 188 14.04 5.81 -15.32
N GLU A 189 13.28 6.92 -15.31
CA GLU A 189 13.86 8.28 -15.32
C GLU A 189 14.69 8.55 -14.06
N HIS A 190 14.20 8.14 -12.89
CA HIS A 190 14.85 8.42 -11.60
C HIS A 190 15.82 7.32 -11.13
N GLY A 191 15.95 6.22 -11.88
CA GLY A 191 16.78 5.07 -11.51
C GLY A 191 16.34 4.38 -10.22
N LEU A 192 15.03 4.34 -9.94
CA LEU A 192 14.45 3.67 -8.78
C LEU A 192 14.00 2.26 -9.15
N LYS A 193 14.27 1.26 -8.29
CA LYS A 193 13.71 -0.08 -8.50
C LYS A 193 12.21 -0.08 -8.19
N LEU A 194 11.39 -0.31 -9.21
CA LEU A 194 9.95 -0.47 -9.06
C LEU A 194 9.59 -1.95 -8.85
N LEU A 195 8.73 -2.23 -7.88
CA LEU A 195 8.12 -3.54 -7.68
C LEU A 195 6.65 -3.48 -8.13
N VAL A 196 6.22 -4.48 -8.91
CA VAL A 196 4.86 -4.51 -9.47
C VAL A 196 3.96 -5.35 -8.57
N GLY A 197 2.93 -4.74 -8.01
CA GLY A 197 1.98 -5.43 -7.14
C GLY A 197 0.57 -4.85 -7.19
N THR A 198 -0.32 -5.44 -6.40
CA THR A 198 -1.71 -5.00 -6.21
C THR A 198 -2.21 -5.45 -4.84
N GLU A 199 -3.15 -4.73 -4.25
CA GLU A 199 -3.94 -5.22 -3.11
C GLU A 199 -5.25 -5.81 -3.64
N LEU A 200 -5.43 -7.12 -3.48
CA LEU A 200 -6.64 -7.81 -3.89
C LEU A 200 -7.69 -7.78 -2.78
N THR A 201 -8.92 -7.45 -3.15
CA THR A 201 -10.08 -7.58 -2.27
C THR A 201 -10.54 -9.03 -2.26
N LEU A 202 -10.42 -9.68 -1.10
CA LEU A 202 -10.88 -11.05 -0.90
C LEU A 202 -12.30 -11.10 -0.32
N ALA A 203 -13.08 -12.11 -0.71
CA ALA A 203 -14.47 -12.27 -0.29
C ALA A 203 -14.61 -12.78 1.16
N ASP A 204 -13.72 -13.67 1.53
CA ASP A 204 -13.74 -14.53 2.72
C ASP A 204 -12.46 -14.35 3.57
N ALA A 205 -11.69 -13.30 3.27
CA ALA A 205 -10.45 -12.97 3.95
C ALA A 205 -10.18 -11.46 3.93
N PRO A 206 -9.33 -10.94 4.83
CA PRO A 206 -8.81 -9.58 4.73
C PRO A 206 -8.10 -9.35 3.38
N PRO A 207 -8.04 -8.09 2.90
CA PRO A 207 -7.29 -7.76 1.69
C PRO A 207 -5.85 -8.26 1.75
N LEU A 208 -5.36 -8.75 0.61
CA LEU A 208 -4.05 -9.35 0.48
C LEU A 208 -3.23 -8.57 -0.54
N THR A 209 -2.07 -8.06 -0.13
CA THR A 209 -1.13 -7.43 -1.05
C THR A 209 -0.26 -8.50 -1.69
N LEU A 210 -0.22 -8.52 -3.02
CA LEU A 210 0.59 -9.41 -3.82
C LEU A 210 1.63 -8.63 -4.62
N ILE A 211 2.86 -9.11 -4.64
CA ILE A 211 3.98 -8.51 -5.40
C ILE A 211 4.56 -9.57 -6.34
N ALA A 212 4.72 -9.23 -7.61
CA ALA A 212 5.31 -10.10 -8.62
C ALA A 212 6.84 -10.21 -8.41
N ARG A 213 7.29 -11.41 -8.05
CA ARG A 213 8.72 -11.74 -7.97
C ARG A 213 9.33 -11.86 -9.36
N ASP A 214 8.63 -12.52 -10.28
CA ASP A 214 9.10 -12.86 -11.62
C ASP A 214 7.96 -12.75 -12.65
N LEU A 215 8.26 -13.06 -13.92
CA LEU A 215 7.28 -12.99 -15.02
C LEU A 215 6.09 -13.93 -14.80
N GLU A 216 6.29 -15.10 -14.20
CA GLU A 216 5.17 -16.02 -13.92
C GLU A 216 4.29 -15.46 -12.80
N GLY A 217 4.90 -14.86 -11.78
CA GLY A 217 4.20 -14.08 -10.77
C GLY A 217 3.33 -12.99 -11.38
N TYR A 218 3.89 -12.19 -12.30
CA TYR A 218 3.11 -11.16 -13.00
C TYR A 218 1.93 -11.74 -13.78
N ARG A 219 2.12 -12.85 -14.51
CA ARG A 219 1.02 -13.53 -15.23
C ARG A 219 -0.07 -14.00 -14.26
N ASN A 220 0.32 -14.61 -13.14
CA ASN A 220 -0.61 -15.04 -12.10
C ASN A 220 -1.36 -13.85 -11.50
N LEU A 221 -0.68 -12.75 -11.24
CA LEU A 221 -1.29 -11.50 -10.77
C LEU A 221 -2.37 -11.00 -11.74
N CYS A 222 -2.06 -10.95 -13.05
CA CYS A 222 -3.02 -10.56 -14.08
C CYS A 222 -4.23 -11.51 -14.15
N ARG A 223 -4.01 -12.83 -14.07
CA ARG A 223 -5.11 -13.82 -14.04
C ARG A 223 -6.02 -13.61 -12.84
N LEU A 224 -5.45 -13.37 -11.65
CA LEU A 224 -6.20 -13.15 -10.42
C LEU A 224 -7.03 -11.85 -10.47
N ILE A 225 -6.44 -10.76 -10.95
CA ILE A 225 -7.15 -9.48 -11.15
C ILE A 225 -8.32 -9.66 -12.12
N THR A 226 -8.08 -10.31 -13.26
CA THR A 226 -9.14 -10.58 -14.24
C THR A 226 -10.26 -11.40 -13.62
N ARG A 227 -9.94 -12.50 -12.93
CA ARG A 227 -10.92 -13.35 -12.24
C ARG A 227 -11.74 -12.58 -11.20
N GLY A 228 -11.12 -11.72 -10.40
CA GLY A 228 -11.81 -10.92 -9.38
C GLY A 228 -12.82 -9.92 -9.97
N ARG A 229 -12.58 -9.48 -11.22
CA ARG A 229 -13.39 -8.49 -11.93
C ARG A 229 -14.42 -9.10 -12.89
N THR A 230 -14.18 -10.33 -13.37
CA THR A 230 -15.11 -10.99 -14.28
C THR A 230 -16.50 -11.13 -13.65
N ALA A 231 -17.54 -10.81 -14.41
CA ALA A 231 -18.94 -10.84 -13.98
C ALA A 231 -19.27 -9.92 -12.78
N ARG A 232 -18.46 -8.88 -12.54
CA ARG A 232 -18.73 -7.84 -11.55
C ARG A 232 -19.10 -6.50 -12.20
N PRO A 233 -19.90 -5.66 -11.52
CA PRO A 233 -20.12 -4.30 -11.94
C PRO A 233 -18.81 -3.54 -12.13
N LYS A 234 -18.83 -2.53 -13.00
CA LYS A 234 -17.65 -1.69 -13.24
C LYS A 234 -17.19 -1.03 -11.93
N GLY A 235 -15.93 -1.26 -11.59
CA GLY A 235 -15.31 -0.69 -10.38
C GLY A 235 -15.36 -1.61 -9.16
N GLU A 236 -16.00 -2.78 -9.27
CA GLU A 236 -16.01 -3.80 -8.23
C GLU A 236 -15.06 -4.94 -8.58
N SER A 237 -14.49 -5.54 -7.54
CA SER A 237 -13.67 -6.74 -7.60
C SER A 237 -13.87 -7.51 -6.31
N LEU A 238 -14.08 -8.81 -6.42
CA LEU A 238 -14.25 -9.68 -5.26
C LEU A 238 -13.76 -11.08 -5.62
N LEU A 239 -12.65 -11.47 -5.01
CA LEU A 239 -11.98 -12.73 -5.29
C LEU A 239 -12.11 -13.68 -4.08
N PRO A 240 -12.62 -14.91 -4.22
CA PRO A 240 -12.56 -15.88 -3.14
C PRO A 240 -11.11 -16.30 -2.89
N LEU A 241 -10.73 -16.55 -1.63
CA LEU A 241 -9.36 -16.95 -1.27
C LEU A 241 -8.92 -18.21 -2.00
N SER A 242 -9.83 -19.16 -2.25
CA SER A 242 -9.55 -20.38 -3.02
C SER A 242 -9.12 -20.11 -4.46
N ALA A 243 -9.44 -18.95 -5.05
CA ALA A 243 -8.99 -18.62 -6.40
C ALA A 243 -7.47 -18.38 -6.49
N LEU A 244 -6.78 -18.20 -5.35
CA LEU A 244 -5.32 -18.14 -5.27
C LEU A 244 -4.67 -19.51 -5.53
N GLU A 245 -5.41 -20.60 -5.39
CA GLU A 245 -4.92 -21.96 -5.66
C GLU A 245 -4.47 -22.09 -7.12
N GLY A 246 -3.28 -22.64 -7.31
CA GLY A 246 -2.63 -22.75 -8.62
C GLY A 246 -2.11 -21.44 -9.22
N HIS A 247 -2.23 -20.31 -8.51
CA HIS A 247 -1.79 -18.98 -8.97
C HIS A 247 -0.93 -18.25 -7.93
N ALA A 248 -0.42 -18.96 -6.93
CA ALA A 248 0.47 -18.40 -5.91
C ALA A 248 1.92 -18.30 -6.40
N ASP A 249 2.34 -19.08 -7.40
CA ASP A 249 3.73 -19.14 -7.85
C ASP A 249 4.22 -17.83 -8.46
N GLY A 250 5.49 -17.51 -8.18
CA GLY A 250 6.11 -16.24 -8.57
C GLY A 250 5.60 -15.01 -7.80
N LEU A 251 4.75 -15.17 -6.79
CA LEU A 251 4.23 -14.06 -5.98
C LEU A 251 4.76 -14.08 -4.54
N PHE A 252 4.98 -12.89 -3.99
CA PHE A 252 5.04 -12.61 -2.56
C PHE A 252 3.67 -12.13 -2.06
N ALA A 253 3.32 -12.46 -0.83
CA ALA A 253 2.06 -12.09 -0.20
C ALA A 253 2.27 -11.40 1.14
N LEU A 254 1.63 -10.25 1.35
CA LEU A 254 1.70 -9.47 2.59
C LEU A 254 0.31 -9.36 3.19
N LEU A 255 0.14 -9.88 4.41
CA LEU A 255 -1.12 -9.86 5.15
C LEU A 255 -1.06 -8.88 6.33
N ARG A 256 -1.84 -7.80 6.25
CA ARG A 256 -1.77 -6.69 7.22
C ARG A 256 -2.65 -6.87 8.47
N GLN A 257 -3.76 -7.59 8.35
CA GLN A 257 -4.71 -7.79 9.45
C GLN A 257 -4.98 -9.28 9.62
N PRO A 258 -3.99 -10.06 10.07
CA PRO A 258 -4.09 -11.50 10.02
C PRO A 258 -5.06 -12.04 11.09
N HIS A 259 -6.01 -12.86 10.64
CA HIS A 259 -6.67 -13.84 11.50
C HIS A 259 -5.95 -15.18 11.38
N ARG A 260 -5.88 -15.95 12.47
CA ARG A 260 -5.13 -17.21 12.53
C ARG A 260 -5.50 -18.17 11.40
N ALA A 261 -6.79 -18.40 11.17
CA ALA A 261 -7.26 -19.30 10.13
C ALA A 261 -6.81 -18.87 8.72
N THR A 262 -6.98 -17.59 8.38
CA THR A 262 -6.55 -17.04 7.09
C THR A 262 -5.03 -17.10 6.92
N ALA A 263 -4.27 -16.74 7.97
CA ALA A 263 -2.82 -16.77 7.93
C ALA A 263 -2.28 -18.21 7.76
N THR A 264 -2.89 -19.20 8.42
CA THR A 264 -2.56 -20.62 8.22
C THR A 264 -2.81 -21.04 6.78
N ARG A 265 -3.99 -20.74 6.23
CA ARG A 265 -4.32 -21.10 4.85
C ARG A 265 -3.39 -20.43 3.83
N LEU A 266 -3.08 -19.15 4.03
CA LEU A 266 -2.13 -18.45 3.16
C LEU A 266 -0.71 -18.99 3.32
N ARG A 267 -0.33 -19.49 4.50
CA ARG A 267 0.99 -20.11 4.70
C ARG A 267 1.10 -21.40 3.89
N GLU A 268 0.04 -22.18 3.77
CA GLU A 268 0.02 -23.37 2.91
C GLU A 268 0.23 -23.02 1.42
N LEU A 269 -0.31 -21.87 0.98
CA LEU A 269 -0.26 -21.44 -0.42
C LEU A 269 1.06 -20.77 -0.81
N PHE A 270 1.59 -19.91 0.05
CA PHE A 270 2.75 -19.06 -0.25
C PHE A 270 4.04 -19.53 0.43
N ASP A 271 3.93 -20.39 1.45
CA ASP A 271 5.04 -20.86 2.27
C ASP A 271 5.92 -19.69 2.77
N ALA A 272 7.23 -19.71 2.52
CA ALA A 272 8.18 -18.67 2.92
C ALA A 272 7.93 -17.30 2.24
N ARG A 273 7.05 -17.25 1.23
CA ARG A 273 6.70 -16.02 0.51
C ARG A 273 5.54 -15.25 1.15
N LEU A 274 4.95 -15.79 2.23
CA LEU A 274 3.99 -15.07 3.07
C LEU A 274 4.71 -14.24 4.13
N TYR A 275 4.31 -12.99 4.27
CA TYR A 275 4.76 -12.08 5.32
C TYR A 275 3.57 -11.47 6.05
N LEU A 276 3.75 -11.21 7.35
CA LEU A 276 2.80 -10.42 8.15
C LEU A 276 3.23 -8.95 8.13
N GLY A 277 2.41 -8.09 7.50
CA GLY A 277 2.69 -6.67 7.37
C GLY A 277 2.45 -5.94 8.69
N LEU A 278 3.51 -5.41 9.29
CA LEU A 278 3.48 -4.62 10.52
C LEU A 278 3.39 -3.13 10.20
N LEU A 279 2.41 -2.46 10.80
CA LEU A 279 2.11 -1.05 10.56
C LEU A 279 2.25 -0.23 11.85
N ARG A 280 3.09 0.81 11.81
CA ARG A 280 3.25 1.79 12.91
C ARG A 280 2.90 3.18 12.41
N THR A 281 1.63 3.54 12.59
CA THR A 281 1.00 4.81 12.20
C THR A 281 0.95 5.84 13.34
N LEU A 282 1.70 5.63 14.42
CA LEU A 282 1.68 6.45 15.64
C LEU A 282 0.26 6.66 16.22
N SER A 283 -0.60 5.67 16.02
CA SER A 283 -1.97 5.70 16.53
C SER A 283 -2.08 4.92 17.84
N ALA A 284 -3.10 5.25 18.64
CA ALA A 284 -3.42 4.49 19.83
C ALA A 284 -3.74 3.02 19.45
N GLY A 285 -3.07 2.07 20.10
CA GLY A 285 -3.23 0.64 19.86
C GLY A 285 -2.32 0.04 18.80
N ASP A 286 -1.44 0.82 18.15
CA ASP A 286 -0.43 0.29 17.21
C ASP A 286 0.42 -0.80 17.88
N GLU A 287 0.97 -0.50 19.07
CA GLU A 287 1.80 -1.43 19.82
C GLU A 287 1.07 -2.75 20.08
N ARG A 288 -0.19 -2.67 20.54
CA ARG A 288 -1.00 -3.87 20.79
C ARG A 288 -1.18 -4.71 19.53
N ARG A 289 -1.53 -4.09 18.40
CA ARG A 289 -1.73 -4.80 17.13
C ARG A 289 -0.43 -5.44 16.63
N VAL A 290 0.68 -4.70 16.69
CA VAL A 290 2.00 -5.21 16.32
C VAL A 290 2.38 -6.41 17.20
N GLN A 291 2.19 -6.34 18.51
CA GLN A 291 2.48 -7.46 19.41
C GLN A 291 1.59 -8.68 19.15
N GLU A 292 0.29 -8.48 18.84
CA GLU A 292 -0.62 -9.56 18.44
C GLU A 292 -0.16 -10.22 17.12
N GLN A 293 0.24 -9.43 16.12
CA GLN A 293 0.78 -9.95 14.86
C GLN A 293 2.12 -10.68 15.06
N LEU A 294 3.00 -10.20 15.93
CA LEU A 294 4.27 -10.85 16.25
C LEU A 294 4.09 -12.18 17.02
N ARG A 295 3.06 -12.29 17.86
CA ARG A 295 2.69 -13.58 18.47
C ARG A 295 2.28 -14.57 17.37
N LEU A 296 1.39 -14.16 16.48
CA LEU A 296 0.94 -15.01 15.38
C LEU A 296 2.08 -15.38 14.41
N SER A 297 2.99 -14.44 14.13
CA SER A 297 4.21 -14.66 13.35
C SER A 297 5.03 -15.82 13.93
N ARG A 298 5.29 -15.83 15.24
CA ARG A 298 6.02 -16.90 15.93
C ARG A 298 5.26 -18.22 15.94
N GLU A 299 3.96 -18.20 16.17
CA GLU A 299 3.12 -19.41 16.20
C GLU A 299 3.06 -20.13 14.85
N LEU A 300 3.04 -19.38 13.75
CA LEU A 300 2.87 -19.92 12.40
C LEU A 300 4.19 -19.99 11.59
N GLY A 301 5.30 -19.49 12.12
CA GLY A 301 6.57 -19.41 11.39
C GLY A 301 6.52 -18.47 10.17
N VAL A 302 5.70 -17.42 10.24
CA VAL A 302 5.53 -16.43 9.15
C VAL A 302 6.34 -15.19 9.48
N ALA A 303 7.22 -14.75 8.59
CA ALA A 303 8.11 -13.62 8.86
C ALA A 303 7.35 -12.28 8.94
N PRO A 304 7.67 -11.39 9.89
CA PRO A 304 7.12 -10.04 9.92
C PRO A 304 7.81 -9.14 8.89
N VAL A 305 7.09 -8.18 8.31
CA VAL A 305 7.68 -7.19 7.39
C VAL A 305 7.16 -5.80 7.72
N ALA A 306 8.05 -4.81 7.72
CA ALA A 306 7.68 -3.41 7.94
C ALA A 306 7.00 -2.86 6.68
N ILE A 307 5.85 -2.22 6.87
CA ILE A 307 5.10 -1.53 5.83
C ILE A 307 4.60 -0.19 6.37
N ASN A 308 4.24 0.74 5.48
CA ASN A 308 3.63 2.00 5.89
C ASN A 308 2.23 2.27 5.31
N ASP A 309 1.74 1.41 4.41
CA ASP A 309 0.41 1.50 3.79
C ASP A 309 0.14 2.90 3.25
N VAL A 310 1.02 3.32 2.34
CA VAL A 310 1.18 4.68 1.85
C VAL A 310 -0.01 5.08 0.98
N HIS A 311 -0.57 6.25 1.26
CA HIS A 311 -1.63 6.89 0.47
C HIS A 311 -1.19 8.25 -0.10
N THR A 312 -0.13 8.83 0.49
CA THR A 312 0.42 10.12 0.07
C THR A 312 1.94 10.05 -0.14
N HIS A 313 2.46 10.75 -1.14
CA HIS A 313 3.90 10.94 -1.29
C HIS A 313 4.47 11.86 -0.18
N ASP A 314 3.69 12.82 0.31
CA ASP A 314 4.09 13.74 1.38
C ASP A 314 2.99 13.95 2.45
N ARG A 315 3.40 14.35 3.66
CA ARG A 315 2.52 14.65 4.80
C ARG A 315 1.60 15.82 4.50
N GLU A 316 2.07 16.82 3.74
CA GLU A 316 1.27 17.99 3.36
C GLU A 316 0.09 17.64 2.45
N ARG A 317 0.06 16.43 1.88
CA ARG A 317 -1.05 15.93 1.07
C ARG A 317 -2.25 15.43 1.90
N GLN A 318 -2.13 15.37 3.23
CA GLN A 318 -3.19 14.86 4.11
C GLN A 318 -4.55 15.58 3.90
N PRO A 319 -4.64 16.92 3.76
CA PRO A 319 -5.94 17.56 3.52
C PRO A 319 -6.61 17.09 2.23
N LEU A 320 -5.84 16.85 1.15
CA LEU A 320 -6.39 16.28 -0.09
C LEU A 320 -6.89 14.85 0.14
N GLN A 321 -6.12 14.04 0.86
CA GLN A 321 -6.53 12.69 1.24
C GLN A 321 -7.87 12.70 1.97
N ASP A 322 -8.06 13.61 2.92
CA ASP A 322 -9.30 13.72 3.69
C ASP A 322 -10.49 14.14 2.82
N VAL A 323 -10.29 15.07 1.89
CA VAL A 323 -11.31 15.48 0.91
C VAL A 323 -11.70 14.31 0.00
N LEU A 324 -10.73 13.53 -0.49
CA LEU A 324 -11.02 12.36 -1.32
C LEU A 324 -11.87 11.31 -0.57
N VAL A 325 -11.54 11.07 0.71
CA VAL A 325 -12.35 10.20 1.58
C VAL A 325 -13.76 10.78 1.75
N CYS A 326 -13.91 12.08 2.00
CA CYS A 326 -15.23 12.71 2.12
C CYS A 326 -16.08 12.55 0.85
N ILE A 327 -15.48 12.72 -0.33
CA ILE A 327 -16.15 12.51 -1.62
C ILE A 327 -16.59 11.05 -1.77
N ARG A 328 -15.69 10.10 -1.47
CA ARG A 328 -15.98 8.66 -1.54
C ARG A 328 -17.14 8.26 -0.64
N GLU A 329 -17.11 8.74 0.60
CA GLU A 329 -18.08 8.43 1.66
C GLU A 329 -19.34 9.31 1.61
N LYS A 330 -19.42 10.25 0.65
CA LYS A 330 -20.53 11.20 0.47
C LYS A 330 -20.84 11.97 1.76
N THR A 331 -19.82 12.50 2.40
CA THR A 331 -19.93 13.21 3.69
C THR A 331 -19.11 14.51 3.66
N THR A 332 -19.24 15.34 4.70
CA THR A 332 -18.44 16.56 4.87
C THR A 332 -17.25 16.30 5.81
N LEU A 333 -16.24 17.17 5.78
CA LEU A 333 -15.08 17.06 6.67
C LEU A 333 -15.49 17.04 8.15
N ASP A 334 -16.46 17.89 8.54
CA ASP A 334 -16.97 17.97 9.91
C ASP A 334 -17.67 16.67 10.36
N GLN A 335 -18.24 15.91 9.42
CA GLN A 335 -19.00 14.69 9.68
C GLN A 335 -18.20 13.40 9.47
N ALA A 336 -17.04 13.48 8.82
CA ALA A 336 -16.26 12.30 8.42
C ALA A 336 -15.77 11.50 9.65
N GLY A 337 -15.40 12.18 10.74
CA GLY A 337 -15.00 11.57 12.00
C GLY A 337 -13.90 10.51 11.80
N ARG A 338 -14.14 9.28 12.27
CA ARG A 338 -13.17 8.16 12.19
C ARG A 338 -13.01 7.55 10.80
N ARG A 339 -13.69 8.08 9.77
CA ARG A 339 -13.48 7.67 8.38
C ARG A 339 -12.16 8.23 7.82
N LEU A 340 -11.70 9.37 8.36
CA LEU A 340 -10.41 9.97 8.03
C LEU A 340 -9.27 9.22 8.73
N PHE A 341 -8.06 9.35 8.20
CA PHE A 341 -6.89 8.90 8.94
C PHE A 341 -6.68 9.79 10.17
N GLY A 342 -6.23 9.19 11.27
CA GLY A 342 -6.03 9.93 12.53
C GLY A 342 -4.87 10.93 12.48
N ASN A 343 -3.98 10.79 11.50
CA ASN A 343 -2.81 11.64 11.27
C ASN A 343 -2.25 11.42 9.85
N GLY A 344 -1.22 12.18 9.48
CA GLY A 344 -0.51 12.10 8.19
C GLY A 344 0.59 11.04 8.12
N GLU A 345 0.56 9.99 8.94
CA GLU A 345 1.65 8.99 8.98
C GLU A 345 1.65 8.01 7.80
N ARG A 346 0.56 7.96 7.02
CA ARG A 346 0.38 7.08 5.85
C ARG A 346 0.97 7.69 4.58
N THR A 347 2.22 8.13 4.70
CA THR A 347 2.99 8.86 3.69
C THR A 347 4.30 8.15 3.35
N LEU A 348 5.02 8.51 2.28
CA LEU A 348 6.36 7.98 2.09
C LEU A 348 7.30 8.48 3.21
N LYS A 349 8.00 7.54 3.85
CA LYS A 349 8.95 7.81 4.93
C LYS A 349 10.37 7.49 4.47
N SER A 350 11.33 8.26 4.96
CA SER A 350 12.74 7.96 4.72
C SER A 350 13.16 6.65 5.40
N PRO A 351 14.23 5.99 4.90
CA PRO A 351 14.79 4.82 5.56
C PRO A 351 15.19 5.08 7.01
N ARG A 352 15.63 6.31 7.32
CA ARG A 352 15.94 6.74 8.69
C ARG A 352 14.70 6.75 9.59
N GLU A 353 13.61 7.38 9.16
CA GLU A 353 12.36 7.40 9.92
C GLU A 353 11.84 5.98 10.17
N MET A 354 11.92 5.11 9.15
CA MET A 354 11.50 3.71 9.30
C MET A 354 12.42 2.92 10.24
N ALA A 355 13.72 3.16 10.20
CA ALA A 355 14.68 2.58 11.14
C ALA A 355 14.43 3.02 12.59
N GLU A 356 14.06 4.28 12.80
CA GLU A 356 13.67 4.79 14.12
C GLU A 356 12.34 4.17 14.58
N LEU A 357 11.34 4.05 13.69
CA LEU A 357 10.04 3.45 13.99
C LEU A 357 10.12 1.96 14.33
N PHE A 358 11.08 1.23 13.77
CA PHE A 358 11.26 -0.22 13.97
C PHE A 358 12.60 -0.54 14.66
N ALA A 359 13.11 0.36 15.49
CA ALA A 359 14.41 0.19 16.16
C ALA A 359 14.49 -1.08 17.03
N ASP A 360 13.36 -1.51 17.59
CA ASP A 360 13.20 -2.75 18.36
C ASP A 360 13.06 -4.02 17.50
N LEU A 361 12.81 -3.88 16.19
CA LEU A 361 12.56 -4.98 15.27
C LEU A 361 13.21 -4.73 13.89
N PRO A 362 14.56 -4.66 13.82
CA PRO A 362 15.27 -4.38 12.57
C PRO A 362 15.04 -5.43 11.48
N GLU A 363 14.80 -6.68 11.87
CA GLU A 363 14.48 -7.80 10.96
C GLU A 363 13.24 -7.52 10.07
N ALA A 364 12.28 -6.73 10.55
CA ALA A 364 11.12 -6.36 9.75
C ALA A 364 11.49 -5.45 8.56
N LEU A 365 12.52 -4.61 8.72
CA LEU A 365 13.07 -3.80 7.63
C LEU A 365 13.95 -4.65 6.70
N ASP A 366 14.76 -5.54 7.26
CA ASP A 366 15.61 -6.44 6.47
C ASP A 366 14.76 -7.34 5.54
N ASN A 367 13.59 -7.78 6.00
CA ASN A 367 12.63 -8.49 5.16
C ASN A 367 12.08 -7.65 3.98
N THR A 368 11.99 -6.33 4.11
CA THR A 368 11.62 -5.47 2.97
C THR A 368 12.67 -5.51 1.87
N LEU A 369 13.95 -5.53 2.26
CA LEU A 369 15.08 -5.59 1.36
C LEU A 369 15.18 -6.97 0.70
N ALA A 370 14.98 -8.04 1.46
CA ALA A 370 14.97 -9.41 0.94
C ALA A 370 13.89 -9.60 -0.13
N ILE A 371 12.67 -9.10 0.10
CA ILE A 371 11.60 -9.13 -0.90
C ILE A 371 11.99 -8.30 -2.13
N ALA A 372 12.48 -7.08 -1.92
CA ALA A 372 12.87 -6.20 -3.01
C ALA A 372 14.00 -6.80 -3.86
N GLU A 373 15.01 -7.42 -3.24
CA GLU A 373 16.12 -8.09 -3.92
C GLU A 373 15.65 -9.29 -4.74
N ALA A 374 14.79 -10.14 -4.16
CA ALA A 374 14.25 -11.31 -4.82
C ALA A 374 13.33 -10.99 -6.01
N CYS A 375 12.72 -9.80 -6.04
CA CYS A 375 11.90 -9.37 -7.16
C CYS A 375 12.76 -8.97 -8.37
N THR A 376 12.62 -9.72 -9.45
CA THR A 376 13.33 -9.57 -10.72
C THR A 376 12.43 -9.11 -11.88
N PHE A 377 11.12 -9.17 -11.71
CA PHE A 377 10.17 -8.75 -12.75
C PHE A 377 10.30 -7.25 -13.07
N SER A 378 10.26 -6.93 -14.36
CA SER A 378 10.19 -5.56 -14.89
C SER A 378 9.22 -5.53 -16.06
N LEU A 379 8.47 -4.44 -16.24
CA LEU A 379 7.60 -4.25 -17.40
C LEU A 379 8.36 -4.27 -18.73
N ASP A 380 9.68 -4.02 -18.72
CA ASP A 380 10.51 -4.12 -19.92
C ASP A 380 10.60 -5.55 -20.48
N GLN A 381 10.22 -6.57 -19.69
CA GLN A 381 10.14 -7.96 -20.13
C GLN A 381 8.88 -8.26 -20.95
N ILE A 382 7.88 -7.36 -20.93
CA ILE A 382 6.64 -7.54 -21.69
C ILE A 382 6.90 -7.14 -23.13
N ALA A 383 7.19 -8.13 -23.97
CA ALA A 383 7.29 -7.95 -25.41
C ALA A 383 5.88 -7.87 -26.04
N TYR A 384 5.72 -6.97 -26.99
CA TYR A 384 4.53 -6.94 -27.84
C TYR A 384 4.49 -8.23 -28.67
N GLN A 385 3.41 -9.00 -28.54
CA GLN A 385 3.13 -10.17 -29.37
C GLN A 385 2.01 -9.79 -30.34
N PHE A 386 2.34 -9.74 -31.62
CA PHE A 386 1.34 -9.51 -32.66
C PHE A 386 0.48 -10.78 -32.78
N PRO A 387 -0.86 -10.69 -32.79
CA PRO A 387 -1.72 -11.84 -33.01
C PRO A 387 -1.35 -12.53 -34.32
N GLU A 388 -1.26 -13.86 -34.31
CA GLU A 388 -1.09 -14.61 -35.54
C GLU A 388 -2.35 -14.43 -36.40
N GLU A 389 -2.17 -13.99 -37.64
CA GLU A 389 -3.23 -13.92 -38.64
C GLU A 389 -3.28 -15.26 -39.40
N ASP A 390 -4.49 -15.72 -39.72
CA ASP A 390 -4.69 -16.89 -40.59
C ASP A 390 -4.27 -16.52 -42.03
N ILE A 391 -2.96 -16.63 -42.29
CA ILE A 391 -2.36 -16.31 -43.58
C ILE A 391 -2.31 -17.60 -44.40
N PRO A 392 -2.87 -17.62 -45.63
CA PRO A 392 -2.79 -18.79 -46.50
C PRO A 392 -1.36 -19.23 -46.76
N ALA A 393 -1.15 -20.55 -46.88
CA ALA A 393 0.17 -21.11 -47.16
C ALA A 393 0.77 -20.51 -48.43
N GLY A 394 2.01 -20.04 -48.34
CA GLY A 394 2.71 -19.34 -49.43
C GLY A 394 2.60 -17.81 -49.38
N HIS A 395 1.79 -17.25 -48.47
CA HIS A 395 1.72 -15.81 -48.24
C HIS A 395 2.47 -15.39 -46.96
N THR A 396 3.00 -14.18 -47.00
CA THR A 396 3.43 -13.39 -45.83
C THR A 396 2.29 -12.44 -45.45
N PRO A 397 2.27 -11.87 -44.22
CA PRO A 397 1.22 -10.91 -43.84
C PRO A 397 1.10 -9.75 -44.84
N ILE A 398 2.23 -9.23 -45.31
CA ILE A 398 2.25 -8.12 -46.26
C ILE A 398 1.81 -8.53 -47.68
N SER A 399 2.13 -9.75 -48.13
CA SER A 399 1.69 -10.20 -49.46
C SER A 399 0.21 -10.54 -49.47
N TRP A 400 -0.33 -11.09 -48.39
CA TRP A 400 -1.76 -11.35 -48.24
C TRP A 400 -2.56 -10.04 -48.19
N LEU A 401 -2.09 -9.04 -47.42
CA LEU A 401 -2.72 -7.73 -47.38
C LEU A 401 -2.80 -7.09 -48.78
N ARG A 402 -1.73 -7.17 -49.57
CA ARG A 402 -1.69 -6.65 -50.96
C ARG A 402 -2.63 -7.35 -51.93
N GLU A 403 -3.05 -8.57 -51.63
CA GLU A 403 -4.03 -9.28 -52.46
C GLU A 403 -5.46 -8.89 -52.10
N LEU A 404 -5.69 -8.52 -50.84
CA LEU A 404 -6.98 -8.07 -50.33
C LEU A 404 -7.28 -6.58 -50.62
N THR A 405 -6.27 -5.78 -50.97
CA THR A 405 -6.38 -4.34 -51.28
C THR A 405 -6.05 -4.07 -52.74
#